data_AF-A0A167X0C9-F1
#
_entry.id   AF-A0A167X0C9-F1
#
_cell.length_a   1.000
_cell.length_b   1.000
_cell.length_c   1.000
_cell.angle_alpha   90.00
_cell.angle_beta   90.00
_cell.angle_gamma   90.00
#
_symmetry.space_group_name_H-M   'P 1'
#
loop_
_entity.id
_entity.type
_entity.pdbx_description
1 polymer ?
#
loop_
_entity_poly.entity_id
_entity_poly.type
_entity_poly.pdbx_seq_one_letter_code
_entity_poly.pdbx_strand_id
1 'polypeptide(L)'
;MRAFFATAAAAVLAAASGARADPKPPTLTFLYSINLTMAASLDIGSTPTGSRGILPITGGTFSGPKLNGNVSAGLDWGLTDSKGTFSPDAVYVLQTTDGARIMVSEHGRAPNVNLLFDTGHANYTWLNTAVGYASGGPAEGGIALDVWQISSPA
;
A
#
# COMPACT_ATOMS: atom_id res chain seq x y z
N MET A 1 32.59 -31.52 64.65
CA MET A 1 31.33 -31.10 64.00
C MET A 1 31.07 -29.64 64.32
N ARG A 2 31.23 -28.74 63.35
CA ARG A 2 30.82 -27.33 63.45
C ARG A 2 30.10 -26.98 62.15
N ALA A 3 28.81 -26.67 62.25
CA ALA A 3 27.98 -26.31 61.11
C ALA A 3 28.25 -24.84 60.73
N PHE A 4 28.60 -24.61 59.47
CA PHE A 4 28.61 -23.28 58.86
C PHE A 4 27.21 -23.02 58.27
N PHE A 5 26.49 -22.03 58.78
CA PHE A 5 25.29 -21.50 58.13
C PHE A 5 25.74 -20.42 57.13
N ALA A 6 25.62 -20.71 55.84
CA ALA A 6 25.79 -19.71 54.79
C ALA A 6 24.45 -18.99 54.57
N THR A 7 24.36 -17.73 54.96
CA THR A 7 23.21 -16.86 54.64
C THR A 7 23.32 -16.43 53.18
N ALA A 8 22.45 -16.96 52.32
CA ALA A 8 22.32 -16.51 50.94
C ALA A 8 21.60 -15.15 50.89
N ALA A 9 22.28 -14.11 50.41
CA ALA A 9 21.66 -12.84 50.09
C ALA A 9 20.88 -12.98 48.77
N ALA A 10 19.55 -12.99 48.83
CA ALA A 10 18.71 -12.94 47.65
C ALA A 10 18.71 -11.51 47.07
N ALA A 11 19.41 -11.32 45.95
CA ALA A 11 19.29 -10.10 45.15
C ALA A 11 17.92 -10.11 44.45
N VAL A 12 17.01 -9.24 44.89
CA VAL A 12 15.77 -8.97 44.17
C VAL A 12 16.13 -8.14 42.93
N LEU A 13 16.14 -8.76 41.75
CA LEU A 13 16.09 -8.01 40.50
C LEU A 13 14.69 -7.40 40.40
N ALA A 14 14.57 -6.12 40.73
CA ALA A 14 13.43 -5.33 40.31
C ALA A 14 13.49 -5.19 38.78
N ALA A 15 12.63 -5.91 38.08
CA ALA A 15 12.42 -5.69 36.66
C ALA A 15 11.87 -4.27 36.48
N ALA A 16 12.69 -3.37 35.92
CA ALA A 16 12.21 -2.06 35.51
C ALA A 16 11.18 -2.26 34.40
N SER A 17 9.90 -2.18 34.75
CA SER A 17 8.82 -2.01 33.79
C SER A 17 8.92 -0.60 33.21
N GLY A 18 9.83 -0.40 32.25
CA GLY A 18 9.89 0.82 31.47
C GLY A 18 8.63 0.89 30.61
N ALA A 19 7.70 1.79 30.95
CA ALA A 19 6.55 2.08 30.10
C ALA A 19 7.06 2.55 28.73
N ARG A 20 6.61 1.89 27.66
CA ARG A 20 6.92 2.29 26.29
C ARG A 20 6.31 3.67 26.05
N ALA A 21 7.11 4.61 25.52
CA ALA A 21 6.62 5.93 25.13
C ALA A 21 5.51 5.82 24.08
N ASP A 22 4.62 6.81 24.05
CA ASP A 22 3.55 6.88 23.06
C ASP A 22 4.12 6.85 21.64
N PRO A 23 3.54 6.04 20.73
CA PRO A 23 4.02 5.96 19.37
C PRO A 23 3.80 7.29 18.63
N LYS A 24 4.84 7.81 17.99
CA LYS A 24 4.72 8.95 17.09
C LYS A 24 4.10 8.49 15.76
N PRO A 25 3.12 9.22 15.19
CA PRO A 25 2.52 8.84 13.92
C PRO A 25 3.52 8.97 12.76
N PRO A 26 3.38 8.14 11.71
CA PRO A 26 4.13 8.33 10.48
C PRO A 26 3.70 9.62 9.76
N THR A 27 4.50 10.05 8.79
CA THR A 27 4.18 11.22 7.95
C THR A 27 3.77 10.79 6.54
N LEU A 28 2.97 11.63 5.88
CA LEU A 28 2.55 11.44 4.49
C LEU A 28 3.20 12.49 3.60
N THR A 29 3.87 12.05 2.53
CA THR A 29 4.43 12.93 1.49
C THR A 29 3.73 12.63 0.17
N PHE A 30 3.14 13.64 -0.46
CA PHE A 30 2.47 13.48 -1.75
C PHE A 30 3.43 12.97 -2.83
N LEU A 31 3.03 11.93 -3.57
CA LEU A 31 3.80 11.33 -4.66
C LEU A 31 3.27 11.75 -6.02
N TYR A 32 1.99 11.46 -6.31
CA TYR A 32 1.32 11.78 -7.56
C TYR A 32 -0.20 11.59 -7.45
N SER A 33 -0.94 12.25 -8.34
CA SER A 33 -2.33 11.91 -8.66
C SER A 33 -2.36 11.04 -9.91
N ILE A 34 -3.28 10.09 -9.98
CA ILE A 34 -3.42 9.15 -11.09
C ILE A 34 -4.88 9.07 -11.55
N ASN A 35 -5.10 9.07 -12.86
CA ASN A 35 -6.36 8.76 -13.51
C ASN A 35 -6.18 7.49 -14.34
N LEU A 36 -6.74 6.38 -13.87
CA LEU A 36 -6.76 5.10 -14.56
C LEU A 36 -7.88 5.07 -15.59
N THR A 37 -7.57 4.59 -16.79
CA THR A 37 -8.56 4.25 -17.81
C THR A 37 -8.88 2.77 -17.72
N MET A 38 -10.16 2.44 -17.62
CA MET A 38 -10.64 1.06 -17.50
C MET A 38 -11.39 0.63 -18.75
N ALA A 39 -11.22 -0.64 -19.13
CA ALA A 39 -12.10 -1.27 -20.11
C ALA A 39 -13.39 -1.78 -19.44
N ALA A 40 -14.29 -2.34 -20.26
CA ALA A 40 -15.43 -3.09 -19.77
C ALA A 40 -14.96 -4.23 -18.84
N SER A 41 -15.64 -4.35 -17.69
CA SER A 41 -15.42 -5.44 -16.74
C SER A 41 -15.76 -6.78 -17.36
N LEU A 42 -14.94 -7.79 -17.08
CA LEU A 42 -15.31 -9.18 -17.29
C LEU A 42 -16.03 -9.65 -16.01
N ASP A 43 -17.35 -9.70 -16.08
CA ASP A 43 -18.17 -10.12 -14.94
C ASP A 43 -18.04 -11.63 -14.71
N ILE A 44 -17.60 -12.00 -13.51
CA ILE A 44 -17.57 -13.40 -13.04
C ILE A 44 -18.87 -13.71 -12.28
N GLY A 45 -19.56 -12.69 -11.75
CA GLY A 45 -20.79 -12.79 -11.00
C GLY A 45 -20.60 -13.07 -9.51
N SER A 46 -21.67 -13.52 -8.88
CA SER A 46 -21.69 -13.85 -7.45
C SER A 46 -20.93 -15.15 -7.16
N THR A 47 -20.02 -15.07 -6.19
CA THR A 47 -19.25 -16.21 -5.64
C THR A 47 -19.55 -16.35 -4.15
N PRO A 48 -19.16 -17.47 -3.49
CA PRO A 48 -19.31 -17.63 -2.05
C PRO A 48 -18.65 -16.51 -1.21
N THR A 49 -17.65 -15.81 -1.76
CA THR A 49 -16.94 -14.73 -1.07
C THR A 49 -17.47 -13.33 -1.38
N GLY A 50 -18.34 -13.18 -2.38
CA GLY A 50 -18.83 -11.87 -2.85
C GLY A 50 -18.95 -11.80 -4.37
N SER A 51 -19.28 -10.62 -4.90
CA SER A 51 -19.31 -10.39 -6.35
C SER A 51 -17.89 -10.16 -6.88
N ARG A 52 -17.55 -10.82 -7.98
CA ARG A 52 -16.21 -10.83 -8.56
C ARG A 52 -16.24 -10.34 -10.00
N GLY A 53 -15.26 -9.52 -10.37
CA GLY A 53 -15.01 -9.11 -11.75
C GLY A 53 -13.51 -9.03 -12.01
N ILE A 54 -13.13 -9.11 -13.28
CA ILE A 54 -11.80 -8.69 -13.73
C ILE A 54 -11.96 -7.35 -14.42
N LEU A 55 -11.29 -6.33 -13.91
CA LEU A 55 -11.39 -4.94 -14.34
C LEU A 55 -10.08 -4.57 -15.07
N PRO A 56 -10.03 -4.63 -16.41
CA PRO A 56 -8.78 -4.34 -17.12
C PRO A 56 -8.45 -2.85 -17.04
N ILE A 57 -7.22 -2.54 -16.64
CA ILE A 57 -6.65 -1.18 -16.68
C ILE A 57 -5.91 -1.07 -18.02
N THR A 58 -6.45 -0.26 -18.93
CA THR A 58 -5.95 -0.15 -20.31
C THR A 58 -5.05 1.06 -20.52
N GLY A 59 -5.01 1.97 -19.56
CA GLY A 59 -4.20 3.17 -19.67
C GLY A 59 -4.45 4.13 -18.53
N GLY A 60 -4.06 5.37 -18.75
CA GLY A 60 -4.19 6.43 -17.77
C GLY A 60 -3.02 7.38 -17.78
N THR A 61 -3.10 8.40 -16.93
CA THR A 61 -2.04 9.39 -16.71
C THR A 61 -1.80 9.57 -15.23
N PHE A 62 -0.56 9.87 -14.86
CA PHE A 62 -0.22 10.26 -13.50
C PHE A 62 0.75 11.44 -13.51
N SER A 63 0.65 12.29 -12.48
CA SER A 63 1.44 13.51 -12.38
C SER A 63 1.72 13.84 -10.92
N GLY A 64 2.96 14.25 -10.65
CA GLY A 64 3.45 14.52 -9.31
C GLY A 64 4.88 15.07 -9.30
N PRO A 65 5.35 15.60 -8.16
CA PRO A 65 6.64 16.27 -8.08
C PRO A 65 7.84 15.39 -8.43
N LYS A 66 7.74 14.06 -8.23
CA LYS A 66 8.83 13.10 -8.50
C LYS A 66 8.52 12.09 -9.61
N LEU A 67 7.25 11.99 -10.01
CA LEU A 67 6.73 10.91 -10.83
C LEU A 67 5.69 11.48 -11.80
N ASN A 68 5.95 11.36 -13.10
CA ASN A 68 5.06 11.83 -14.16
C ASN A 68 5.07 10.84 -15.31
N GLY A 69 3.92 10.59 -15.93
CA GLY A 69 3.84 9.74 -17.11
C GLY A 69 2.46 9.12 -17.35
N ASN A 70 2.48 7.90 -17.88
CA ASN A 70 1.29 7.18 -18.35
C ASN A 70 1.23 5.78 -17.73
N VAL A 71 0.03 5.22 -17.68
CA VAL A 71 -0.17 3.81 -17.30
C VAL A 71 -0.13 2.96 -18.57
N SER A 72 0.67 1.89 -18.58
CA SER A 72 0.83 1.06 -19.78
C SER A 72 -0.19 -0.07 -19.86
N ALA A 73 -0.40 -0.78 -18.75
CA ALA A 73 -1.31 -1.91 -18.64
C ALA A 73 -1.49 -2.30 -17.17
N GLY A 74 -2.59 -2.97 -16.87
CA GLY A 74 -2.84 -3.59 -15.57
C GLY A 74 -4.21 -4.23 -15.50
N LEU A 75 -4.58 -4.69 -14.31
CA LEU A 75 -5.93 -5.15 -14.01
C LEU A 75 -6.18 -5.08 -12.50
N ASP A 76 -7.45 -5.01 -12.13
CA ASP A 76 -7.94 -5.19 -10.75
C ASP A 76 -8.89 -6.40 -10.72
N TRP A 77 -8.64 -7.35 -9.81
CA TRP A 77 -9.51 -8.52 -9.61
C TRP A 77 -10.29 -8.45 -8.29
N GLY A 78 -10.50 -7.25 -7.79
CA GLY A 78 -11.14 -6.93 -6.51
C GLY A 78 -12.51 -7.56 -6.30
N LEU A 79 -12.93 -7.54 -5.04
CA LEU A 79 -14.12 -8.23 -4.55
C LEU A 79 -15.09 -7.23 -3.94
N THR A 80 -16.36 -7.29 -4.34
CA THR A 80 -17.44 -6.57 -3.67
C THR A 80 -18.14 -7.48 -2.69
N ASP A 81 -18.12 -7.13 -1.40
CA ASP A 81 -18.76 -7.92 -0.36
C ASP A 81 -20.29 -7.75 -0.33
N SER A 82 -20.97 -8.51 0.54
CA SER A 82 -22.43 -8.46 0.68
C SER A 82 -22.98 -7.14 1.21
N LYS A 83 -22.11 -6.24 1.71
CA LYS A 83 -22.46 -4.89 2.16
C LYS A 83 -22.18 -3.84 1.09
N GLY A 84 -21.71 -4.25 -0.10
CA GLY A 84 -21.36 -3.34 -1.19
C GLY A 84 -19.97 -2.71 -1.06
N THR A 85 -19.12 -3.17 -0.14
CA THR A 85 -17.75 -2.66 0.00
C THR A 85 -16.85 -3.31 -1.03
N PHE A 86 -16.29 -2.51 -1.93
CA PHE A 86 -15.29 -2.98 -2.89
C PHE A 86 -13.91 -3.04 -2.23
N SER A 87 -13.25 -4.18 -2.35
CA SER A 87 -11.87 -4.41 -1.90
C SER A 87 -11.00 -4.60 -3.13
N PRO A 88 -10.32 -3.54 -3.63
CA PRO A 88 -9.46 -3.63 -4.80
C PRO A 88 -8.27 -4.55 -4.55
N ASP A 89 -7.84 -5.21 -5.61
CA ASP A 89 -6.65 -6.05 -5.65
C ASP A 89 -6.08 -5.98 -7.06
N ALA A 90 -5.18 -5.01 -7.25
CA ALA A 90 -4.76 -4.55 -8.55
C ALA A 90 -3.25 -4.63 -8.74
N VAL A 91 -2.86 -4.90 -9.99
CA VAL A 91 -1.49 -4.76 -10.46
C VAL A 91 -1.48 -3.96 -11.75
N TYR A 92 -0.64 -2.93 -11.82
CA TYR A 92 -0.50 -2.10 -13.02
C TYR A 92 0.92 -1.56 -13.17
N VAL A 93 1.25 -1.10 -14.37
CA VAL A 93 2.57 -0.58 -14.71
C VAL A 93 2.49 0.90 -15.03
N LEU A 94 3.20 1.70 -14.24
CA LEU A 94 3.50 3.09 -14.56
C LEU A 94 4.70 3.13 -15.51
N GLN A 95 4.61 3.98 -16.54
CA GLN A 95 5.71 4.33 -17.41
C GLN A 95 5.98 5.83 -17.28
N THR A 96 7.15 6.17 -16.74
CA THR A 96 7.54 7.57 -16.53
C THR A 96 7.97 8.22 -17.85
N THR A 97 7.93 9.55 -17.89
CA THR A 97 8.36 10.34 -19.07
C THR A 97 9.85 10.20 -19.38
N ASP A 98 10.67 9.81 -18.40
CA ASP A 98 12.10 9.53 -18.56
C ASP A 98 12.42 8.03 -18.79
N GLY A 99 11.39 7.20 -18.99
CA GLY A 99 11.53 5.84 -19.53
C GLY A 99 11.60 4.71 -18.49
N ALA A 100 11.39 4.99 -17.20
CA ALA A 100 11.27 3.95 -16.19
C ALA A 100 9.93 3.22 -16.28
N ARG A 101 9.95 1.92 -15.97
CA ARG A 101 8.75 1.12 -15.72
C ARG A 101 8.70 0.74 -14.25
N ILE A 102 7.57 0.98 -13.62
CA ILE A 102 7.34 0.74 -12.19
C ILE A 102 6.06 -0.09 -12.10
N MET A 103 6.18 -1.33 -11.65
CA MET A 103 5.03 -2.14 -11.29
C MET A 103 4.48 -1.64 -9.95
N VAL A 104 3.16 -1.53 -9.86
CA VAL A 104 2.44 -1.16 -8.66
C VAL A 104 1.54 -2.31 -8.27
N SER A 105 1.61 -2.73 -7.02
CA SER A 105 0.66 -3.65 -6.40
C SER A 105 -0.18 -2.90 -5.39
N GLU A 106 -1.50 -2.91 -5.58
CA GLU A 106 -2.46 -2.13 -4.82
C GLU A 106 -3.49 -3.05 -4.16
N HIS A 107 -3.71 -2.87 -2.86
CA HIS A 107 -4.70 -3.62 -2.10
C HIS A 107 -5.43 -2.71 -1.12
N GLY A 108 -6.69 -2.98 -0.81
CA GLY A 108 -7.35 -2.25 0.26
C GLY A 108 -8.84 -2.46 0.36
N ARG A 109 -9.52 -1.44 0.89
CA ARG A 109 -10.99 -1.34 0.94
C ARG A 109 -11.35 0.08 0.55
N ALA A 110 -12.07 0.21 -0.56
CA ALA A 110 -12.44 1.51 -1.10
C ALA A 110 -13.09 2.40 -0.01
N PRO A 111 -12.73 3.69 0.06
CA PRO A 111 -11.89 4.42 -0.90
C PRO A 111 -10.38 4.30 -0.66
N ASN A 112 -9.92 3.53 0.33
CA ASN A 112 -8.54 3.57 0.83
C ASN A 112 -7.75 2.32 0.44
N VAL A 113 -6.53 2.52 -0.07
CA VAL A 113 -5.66 1.44 -0.53
C VAL A 113 -4.21 1.66 -0.10
N ASN A 114 -3.47 0.56 0.04
CA ASN A 114 -2.03 0.55 0.18
C ASN A 114 -1.38 0.18 -1.16
N LEU A 115 -0.19 0.72 -1.41
CA LEU A 115 0.56 0.50 -2.64
C LEU A 115 1.98 0.07 -2.31
N LEU A 116 2.49 -0.89 -3.07
CA LEU A 116 3.90 -1.24 -3.13
C LEU A 116 4.39 -1.10 -4.58
N PHE A 117 5.69 -0.93 -4.73
CA PHE A 117 6.31 -0.59 -6.00
C PHE A 117 7.50 -1.50 -6.28
N ASP A 118 7.65 -1.93 -7.53
CA ASP A 118 8.82 -2.67 -8.01
C ASP A 118 9.36 -2.05 -9.30
N THR A 119 10.65 -1.74 -9.32
CA THR A 119 11.34 -1.27 -10.53
C THR A 119 12.81 -1.69 -10.55
N GLY A 120 13.29 -2.00 -11.75
CA GLY A 120 14.72 -2.19 -12.03
C GLY A 120 15.44 -0.91 -12.47
N HIS A 121 14.75 0.22 -12.58
CA HIS A 121 15.34 1.46 -13.07
C HIS A 121 16.18 2.15 -11.99
N ALA A 122 17.45 2.41 -12.27
CA ALA A 122 18.43 2.91 -11.29
C ALA A 122 17.98 4.20 -10.58
N ASN A 123 17.32 5.12 -11.29
CA ASN A 123 16.86 6.40 -10.72
C ASN A 123 15.65 6.26 -9.77
N TYR A 124 14.99 5.10 -9.76
CA TYR A 124 13.72 4.88 -9.04
C TYR A 124 13.79 3.75 -8.01
N THR A 125 14.98 3.22 -7.72
CA THR A 125 15.17 2.11 -6.75
C THR A 125 14.68 2.43 -5.33
N TRP A 126 14.57 3.72 -4.98
CA TRP A 126 14.00 4.16 -3.70
C TRP A 126 12.52 3.75 -3.53
N LEU A 127 11.79 3.52 -4.63
CA LEU A 127 10.41 3.04 -4.61
C LEU A 127 10.29 1.59 -4.10
N ASN A 128 11.32 0.76 -4.32
CA ASN A 128 11.31 -0.65 -3.93
C ASN A 128 11.23 -0.85 -2.40
N THR A 129 11.45 0.21 -1.62
CA THR A 129 11.31 0.22 -0.16
C THR A 129 10.24 1.20 0.33
N ALA A 130 9.52 1.86 -0.58
CA ALA A 130 8.47 2.80 -0.25
C ALA A 130 7.16 2.05 0.03
N VAL A 131 6.37 2.58 0.98
CA VAL A 131 5.00 2.16 1.21
C VAL A 131 4.08 3.32 0.82
N GLY A 132 3.16 3.06 -0.08
CA GLY A 132 2.15 4.02 -0.52
C GLY A 132 0.84 3.86 0.24
N TYR A 133 0.16 4.98 0.45
CA TYR A 133 -1.26 5.06 0.76
C TYR A 133 -1.92 5.85 -0.37
N ALA A 134 -3.11 5.45 -0.79
CA ALA A 134 -3.93 6.24 -1.67
C ALA A 134 -5.38 6.24 -1.26
N SER A 135 -6.07 7.30 -1.68
CA SER A 135 -7.51 7.40 -1.55
C SER A 135 -8.12 7.97 -2.82
N GLY A 136 -9.30 7.48 -3.19
CA GLY A 136 -10.07 8.01 -4.31
C GLY A 136 -11.22 7.11 -4.70
N GLY A 137 -11.59 7.10 -5.98
CA GLY A 137 -12.75 6.36 -6.44
C GLY A 137 -13.11 6.58 -7.91
N PRO A 138 -14.36 6.28 -8.31
CA PRO A 138 -14.81 6.41 -9.68
C PRO A 138 -14.61 7.82 -10.25
N ALA A 139 -14.13 7.86 -11.48
CA ALA A 139 -13.95 9.06 -12.29
C ALA A 139 -14.40 8.78 -13.74
N GLU A 140 -14.43 9.81 -14.58
CA GLU A 140 -14.78 9.64 -16.00
C GLU A 140 -13.81 8.65 -16.67
N GLY A 141 -14.36 7.55 -17.19
CA GLY A 141 -13.58 6.52 -17.89
C GLY A 141 -12.76 5.58 -17.01
N GLY A 142 -12.85 5.68 -15.66
CA GLY A 142 -12.18 4.74 -14.77
C GLY A 142 -12.11 5.18 -13.31
N ILE A 143 -10.90 5.23 -12.73
CA ILE A 143 -10.65 5.47 -11.30
C ILE A 143 -9.63 6.59 -11.14
N ALA A 144 -9.87 7.54 -10.24
CA ALA A 144 -8.92 8.57 -9.86
C ALA A 144 -8.47 8.36 -8.40
N LEU A 145 -7.16 8.43 -8.16
CA LEU A 145 -6.56 8.33 -6.82
C LEU A 145 -5.50 9.42 -6.62
N ASP A 146 -5.38 9.89 -5.39
CA ASP A 146 -4.21 10.63 -4.92
C ASP A 146 -3.32 9.69 -4.10
N VAL A 147 -2.01 9.71 -4.34
CA VAL A 147 -1.05 8.77 -3.75
C VAL A 147 -0.02 9.50 -2.90
N TRP A 148 0.22 8.98 -1.70
CA TRP A 148 1.20 9.49 -0.73
C TRP A 148 2.17 8.38 -0.30
N GLN A 149 3.44 8.75 -0.12
CA GLN A 149 4.43 7.92 0.55
C GLN A 149 4.26 8.04 2.06
N ILE A 150 4.15 6.90 2.74
CA ILE A 150 4.25 6.80 4.19
C ILE A 150 5.73 6.77 4.56
N SER A 151 6.14 7.67 5.46
CA SER A 151 7.50 7.71 6.00
C SER A 151 7.51 7.46 7.50
N SER A 152 8.57 6.82 7.99
CA SER A 152 8.77 6.64 9.43
C SER A 152 8.79 8.00 10.13
N PRO A 153 8.32 8.07 11.39
CA PRO A 153 8.41 9.30 12.17
C PRO A 153 9.87 9.75 12.25
N ALA A 154 10.12 11.03 11.94
CA ALA A 154 11.42 11.65 12.15
C ALA A 154 11.80 11.74 13.64
#